data_AF-A0A8C3HL72-F1
#
_entry.id   AF-A0A8C3HL72-F1
#
_cell.length_a   1.000
_cell.length_b   1.000
_cell.length_c   1.000
_cell.angle_alpha   90.00
_cell.angle_beta   90.00
_cell.angle_gamma   90.00
#
_symmetry.space_group_name_H-M   'P 1'
#
loop_
_entity.id
_entity.type
_entity.pdbx_description
1 polymer ?
#
loop_
_entity_poly.entity_id
_entity_poly.type
_entity_poly.pdbx_seq_one_letter_code
_entity_poly.pdbx_strand_id
1 'polypeptide(L)'
;MQVEHPEKSVPHVRNLVEADYSYWTLAYVMSLQGAQKLLAAEPLSKILPVDEFLPVMFDKHPVSEYMEHFENRNLLAFSVEPLLVYPTHYTGDDGYISDTETSVVWNNESVKTDWDRAKSQKMKEQQELSKEAKNSDVLQSPLDNTARDEL
;
A
#
# COMPACT_ATOMS: atom_id res chain seq x y z
N MET A 1 1.33 1.74 -7.70
CA MET A 1 2.70 1.81 -8.21
C MET A 1 3.62 1.43 -7.08
N GLN A 2 3.92 0.15 -6.87
CA GLN A 2 5.11 -0.17 -6.05
C GLN A 2 6.30 -0.06 -7.01
N VAL A 3 7.19 0.87 -6.68
CA VAL A 3 8.21 1.38 -7.58
C VAL A 3 9.23 0.27 -7.87
N GLU A 4 9.91 0.34 -9.02
CA GLU A 4 10.98 -0.58 -9.48
C GLU A 4 12.18 -0.71 -8.51
N HIS A 5 12.11 -0.17 -7.29
CA HIS A 5 13.21 0.01 -6.36
C HIS A 5 12.78 -0.38 -4.93
N PRO A 6 13.66 -1.05 -4.16
CA PRO A 6 13.35 -1.44 -2.80
C PRO A 6 13.07 -0.23 -1.90
N GLU A 7 12.13 -0.39 -0.96
CA GLU A 7 11.79 0.63 0.04
C GLU A 7 13.03 1.01 0.86
N LYS A 8 13.13 2.29 1.21
CA LYS A 8 14.32 2.81 1.90
C LYS A 8 14.28 2.45 3.38
N SER A 9 15.27 1.70 3.86
CA SER A 9 15.37 1.36 5.29
C SER A 9 15.54 2.57 6.20
N VAL A 10 14.89 2.53 7.36
CA VAL A 10 15.05 3.54 8.42
C VAL A 10 16.31 3.22 9.24
N PRO A 11 17.29 4.14 9.35
CA PRO A 11 18.51 3.88 10.07
C PRO A 11 18.28 3.50 11.53
N HIS A 12 19.00 2.49 12.01
CA HIS A 12 19.00 2.01 13.40
C HIS A 12 17.68 1.38 13.88
N VAL A 13 16.71 1.14 13.00
CA VAL A 13 15.47 0.42 13.34
C VAL A 13 15.37 -0.81 12.45
N ARG A 14 15.38 -2.00 13.08
CA ARG A 14 15.28 -3.27 12.37
C ARG A 14 13.90 -3.41 11.74
N ASN A 15 13.84 -3.92 10.52
CA ASN A 15 12.61 -4.27 9.79
C ASN A 15 11.66 -3.08 9.57
N LEU A 16 12.17 -1.84 9.56
CA LEU A 16 11.37 -0.64 9.30
C LEU A 16 11.90 0.08 8.07
N VAL A 17 11.00 0.45 7.17
CA VAL A 17 11.30 1.16 5.93
C VAL A 17 10.37 2.37 5.78
N GLU A 18 10.81 3.39 5.03
CA GLU A 18 9.93 4.46 4.57
C GLU A 18 8.90 3.84 3.62
N ALA A 19 7.60 4.03 3.93
CA ALA A 19 6.54 3.43 3.12
C ALA A 19 6.53 4.04 1.72
N ASP A 20 6.35 3.19 0.72
CA ASP A 20 5.95 3.59 -0.62
C ASP A 20 4.42 3.52 -0.76
N TYR A 21 3.91 3.59 -1.99
CA TYR A 21 2.49 3.50 -2.28
C TYR A 21 1.83 2.28 -1.61
N SER A 22 0.87 2.54 -0.72
CA SER A 22 0.22 1.52 0.10
C SER A 22 -1.10 1.06 -0.53
N TYR A 23 -1.13 -0.19 -1.00
CA TYR A 23 -2.35 -0.80 -1.51
C TYR A 23 -3.28 -1.29 -0.40
N TRP A 24 -4.60 -1.18 -0.63
CA TRP A 24 -5.71 -1.75 0.16
C TRP A 24 -5.80 -1.31 1.62
N THR A 25 -4.77 -0.70 2.20
CA THR A 25 -4.71 -0.26 3.60
C THR A 25 -5.13 -1.38 4.57
N LEU A 26 -4.70 -2.62 4.29
CA LEU A 26 -5.17 -3.84 4.94
C LEU A 26 -4.95 -3.86 6.46
N ALA A 27 -3.78 -3.39 6.89
CA ALA A 27 -3.41 -3.30 8.30
C ALA A 27 -2.54 -2.06 8.51
N TYR A 28 -2.95 -1.19 9.43
CA TYR A 28 -2.20 0.02 9.77
C TYR A 28 -2.43 0.43 11.22
N VAL A 29 -1.47 1.16 11.77
CA VAL A 29 -1.58 1.86 13.05
C VAL A 29 -1.36 3.33 12.79
N MET A 30 -2.17 4.18 13.40
CA MET A 30 -2.10 5.62 13.23
C MET A 30 -1.94 6.31 14.58
N SER A 31 -0.97 7.21 14.66
CA SER A 31 -0.81 8.08 15.82
C SER A 31 -1.86 9.20 15.82
N LEU A 32 -2.15 9.77 17.00
CA LEU A 32 -3.04 10.94 17.10
C LEU A 32 -2.56 12.10 16.22
N GLN A 33 -1.25 12.35 16.19
CA GLN A 33 -0.67 13.40 15.35
C GLN A 33 -0.86 13.12 13.86
N GLY A 34 -0.73 11.85 13.44
CA GLY A 34 -1.03 11.44 12.07
C GLY A 34 -2.49 11.70 11.70
N ALA A 35 -3.42 11.30 12.57
CA ALA A 35 -4.85 11.55 12.38
C ALA A 35 -5.17 13.06 12.26
N GLN A 36 -4.54 13.89 13.09
CA GLN A 36 -4.70 15.36 13.02
C GLN A 36 -4.20 15.93 11.69
N LYS A 37 -3.07 15.45 11.16
CA LYS A 37 -2.56 15.86 9.84
C LYS A 37 -3.52 15.48 8.72
N LEU A 38 -4.09 14.28 8.77
CA LEU A 38 -5.08 13.84 7.79
C LEU A 38 -6.36 14.69 7.83
N LEU A 39 -6.86 15.04 9.02
CA LEU A 39 -8.04 15.89 9.17
C LEU A 39 -7.80 17.33 8.71
N ALA A 40 -6.59 17.86 8.93
CA ALA A 40 -6.20 19.20 8.47
C ALA A 40 -6.17 19.33 6.94
N ALA A 41 -6.18 18.22 6.20
CA ALA A 41 -6.30 18.19 4.75
C ALA A 41 -7.75 18.35 4.24
N GLU A 42 -8.73 18.48 5.14
CA GLU A 42 -10.16 18.62 4.84
C GLU A 42 -10.70 17.56 3.87
N PRO A 43 -10.46 16.26 4.11
CA PRO A 43 -10.70 15.19 3.11
C PRO A 43 -12.16 15.06 2.68
N LEU A 44 -13.12 15.48 3.53
CA LEU A 44 -14.55 15.43 3.20
C LEU A 44 -14.95 16.43 2.11
N SER A 45 -14.14 17.47 1.87
CA SER A 45 -14.39 18.43 0.79
C SER A 45 -13.89 17.93 -0.57
N LYS A 46 -13.03 16.90 -0.59
CA LYS A 46 -12.31 16.38 -1.76
C LYS A 46 -12.15 14.85 -1.64
N ILE A 47 -13.28 14.15 -1.66
CA ILE A 47 -13.33 12.72 -1.28
C ILE A 47 -12.50 11.86 -2.24
N LEU A 48 -11.52 11.16 -1.67
CA LEU A 48 -10.77 10.06 -2.30
C LEU A 48 -10.96 8.77 -1.50
N PRO A 49 -10.91 7.59 -2.15
CA PRO A 49 -10.74 6.33 -1.45
C PRO A 49 -9.51 6.38 -0.52
N VAL A 50 -9.59 5.71 0.63
CA VAL A 50 -8.56 5.82 1.68
C VAL A 50 -7.18 5.33 1.19
N ASP A 51 -7.16 4.30 0.35
CA ASP A 51 -5.95 3.71 -0.24
C ASP A 51 -5.32 4.60 -1.32
N GLU A 52 -6.04 5.58 -1.85
CA GLU A 52 -5.50 6.64 -2.72
C GLU A 52 -5.15 7.90 -1.89
N PHE A 53 -5.95 8.22 -0.87
CA PHE A 53 -5.75 9.40 -0.03
C PHE A 53 -4.48 9.31 0.82
N LEU A 54 -4.21 8.16 1.46
CA LEU A 54 -3.03 8.05 2.32
C LEU A 54 -1.73 8.25 1.54
N PRO A 55 -1.48 7.58 0.39
CA PRO A 55 -0.27 7.83 -0.40
C PRO A 55 -0.14 9.26 -0.90
N VAL A 56 -1.25 9.97 -1.14
CA VAL A 56 -1.18 11.41 -1.40
C VAL A 56 -0.60 12.11 -0.17
N MET A 57 -1.13 11.85 1.03
CA MET A 57 -0.73 12.58 2.23
C MET A 57 0.72 12.35 2.68
N PHE A 58 1.33 11.23 2.31
CA PHE A 58 2.76 10.95 2.54
C PHE A 58 3.64 11.08 1.27
N ASP A 59 3.13 11.76 0.23
CA ASP A 59 3.86 12.17 -0.98
C ASP A 59 4.42 11.01 -1.83
N LYS A 60 3.66 9.91 -1.92
CA LYS A 60 4.01 8.70 -2.68
C LYS A 60 2.92 8.26 -3.66
N HIS A 61 2.00 9.16 -4.00
CA HIS A 61 0.94 8.86 -4.95
C HIS A 61 1.45 9.01 -6.40
N PRO A 62 1.18 8.06 -7.31
CA PRO A 62 1.71 8.11 -8.68
C PRO A 62 0.96 9.07 -9.61
N VAL A 63 -0.29 9.41 -9.29
CA VAL A 63 -1.14 10.29 -10.10
C VAL A 63 -1.02 11.72 -9.58
N SER A 64 -0.40 12.59 -10.39
CA SER A 64 -0.19 14.02 -10.08
C SER A 64 -1.49 14.78 -9.82
N GLU A 65 -2.53 14.49 -10.60
CA GLU A 65 -3.83 15.15 -10.55
C GLU A 65 -4.48 15.00 -9.18
N TYR A 66 -4.24 13.88 -8.49
CA TYR A 66 -4.76 13.68 -7.14
C TYR A 66 -3.95 14.49 -6.12
N MET A 67 -2.64 14.58 -6.32
CA MET A 67 -1.74 15.32 -5.41
C MET A 67 -1.96 16.84 -5.46
N GLU A 68 -2.34 17.39 -6.62
CA GLU A 68 -2.62 18.82 -6.80
C GLU A 68 -3.70 19.35 -5.86
N HIS A 69 -4.63 18.49 -5.43
CA HIS A 69 -5.72 18.86 -4.53
C HIS A 69 -5.29 18.96 -3.05
N PHE A 70 -4.11 18.46 -2.69
CA PHE A 70 -3.61 18.36 -1.33
C PHE A 70 -2.19 18.92 -1.25
N GLU A 71 -2.05 20.21 -0.95
CA GLU A 71 -0.74 20.88 -0.93
C GLU A 71 0.13 20.47 0.28
N ASN A 72 -0.48 20.30 1.45
CA ASN A 72 0.23 19.98 2.69
C ASN A 72 0.32 18.46 2.92
N ARG A 73 1.35 17.82 2.34
CA ARG A 73 1.57 16.36 2.38
C ARG A 73 2.71 16.01 3.33
N ASN A 74 2.50 16.29 4.62
CA ASN A 74 3.54 16.17 5.66
C ASN A 74 3.35 14.93 6.57
N LEU A 75 2.56 13.95 6.13
CA LEU A 75 2.39 12.70 6.86
C LEU A 75 3.65 11.84 6.72
N LEU A 76 4.14 11.32 7.84
CA LEU A 76 5.20 10.32 7.83
C LEU A 76 4.56 8.94 7.81
N ALA A 77 4.96 8.10 6.87
CA ALA A 77 4.48 6.75 6.72
C ALA A 77 5.65 5.77 6.70
N PHE A 78 5.47 4.65 7.39
CA PHE A 78 6.46 3.59 7.49
C PHE A 78 5.80 2.25 7.23
N SER A 79 6.56 1.35 6.62
CA SER A 79 6.19 -0.05 6.40
C SER A 79 7.18 -0.94 7.14
N VAL A 80 6.89 -2.24 7.15
CA VAL A 80 7.73 -3.27 7.75
C VAL A 80 8.24 -4.22 6.68
N GLU A 81 9.53 -4.58 6.79
CA GLU A 81 10.18 -5.51 5.88
C GLU A 81 10.80 -6.67 6.68
N PRO A 82 10.35 -7.93 6.50
CA PRO A 82 9.29 -8.36 5.57
C PRO A 82 7.87 -7.97 6.04
N LEU A 83 6.92 -7.98 5.10
CA LEU A 83 5.51 -7.70 5.40
C LEU A 83 4.95 -8.67 6.46
N LEU A 84 4.29 -8.12 7.47
CA LEU A 84 3.62 -8.90 8.51
C LEU A 84 2.23 -9.41 8.09
N VAL A 85 1.55 -8.64 7.24
CA VAL A 85 0.20 -8.95 6.73
C VAL A 85 0.19 -8.70 5.22
N TYR A 86 -0.30 -9.67 4.47
CA TYR A 86 -0.45 -9.61 3.02
C TYR A 86 -1.68 -10.45 2.62
N PRO A 87 -2.32 -10.19 1.47
CA PRO A 87 -3.50 -10.95 1.06
C PRO A 87 -3.15 -12.41 0.76
N THR A 88 -4.15 -13.29 0.86
CA THR A 88 -3.99 -14.68 0.43
C THR A 88 -3.99 -14.82 -1.10
N HIS A 89 -4.68 -13.92 -1.80
CA HIS A 89 -4.80 -13.86 -3.26
C HIS A 89 -4.73 -12.40 -3.72
N TYR A 90 -3.93 -12.12 -4.73
CA TYR A 90 -3.82 -10.80 -5.36
C TYR A 90 -4.77 -10.68 -6.55
N THR A 91 -5.06 -9.47 -7.02
CA THR A 91 -5.91 -9.29 -8.22
C THR A 91 -5.30 -10.04 -9.40
N GLY A 92 -6.09 -10.95 -9.99
CA GLY A 92 -5.66 -11.79 -11.11
C GLY A 92 -5.16 -13.19 -10.72
N ASP A 93 -4.97 -13.47 -9.43
CA ASP A 93 -4.71 -14.83 -8.97
C ASP A 93 -5.95 -15.72 -9.14
N ASP A 94 -5.74 -17.01 -9.37
CA ASP A 94 -6.84 -17.98 -9.37
C ASP A 94 -7.52 -18.01 -8.00
N GLY A 95 -8.85 -17.98 -7.98
CA GLY A 95 -9.63 -17.87 -6.74
C GLY A 95 -9.67 -16.47 -6.10
N TYR A 96 -9.10 -15.42 -6.72
CA TYR A 96 -9.30 -14.04 -6.27
C TYR A 96 -10.77 -13.62 -6.37
N ILE A 97 -11.30 -13.04 -5.29
CA ILE A 97 -12.68 -12.55 -5.19
C ILE A 97 -12.62 -11.10 -4.66
N SER A 98 -13.39 -10.21 -5.28
CA SER A 98 -13.54 -8.82 -4.86
C SER A 98 -14.97 -8.34 -5.07
N ASP A 99 -15.51 -7.64 -4.08
CA ASP A 99 -16.82 -6.99 -4.11
C ASP A 99 -16.74 -5.54 -4.63
N THR A 100 -15.55 -4.94 -4.62
CA THR A 100 -15.32 -3.55 -5.04
C THR A 100 -14.76 -3.43 -6.46
N GLU A 101 -13.99 -4.41 -6.94
CA GLU A 101 -13.36 -4.33 -8.27
C GLU A 101 -14.37 -4.42 -9.42
N THR A 102 -15.51 -5.09 -9.22
CA THR A 102 -16.55 -5.28 -10.24
C THR A 102 -17.81 -4.47 -9.97
N SER A 103 -17.72 -3.46 -9.11
CA SER A 103 -18.86 -2.61 -8.75
C SER A 103 -19.22 -1.65 -9.89
N VAL A 104 -20.48 -1.66 -10.30
CA VAL A 104 -21.04 -0.70 -11.27
C VAL A 104 -21.12 0.71 -10.68
N VAL A 105 -21.19 1.73 -11.55
CA VAL A 105 -21.45 3.10 -11.11
C VAL A 105 -22.79 3.11 -10.36
N TRP A 106 -22.78 3.63 -9.14
CA TRP A 106 -23.99 3.78 -8.34
C TRP A 106 -25.03 4.59 -9.13
N ASN A 107 -26.22 4.03 -9.33
CA ASN A 107 -27.31 4.56 -10.17
C ASN A 107 -27.16 4.39 -11.71
N ASN A 108 -26.22 3.57 -12.19
CA ASN A 108 -26.17 3.20 -13.61
C ASN A 108 -25.58 1.79 -13.85
N GLU A 109 -26.37 0.77 -13.54
CA GLU A 109 -26.01 -0.65 -13.68
C GLU A 109 -25.73 -1.08 -15.14
N SER A 110 -26.16 -0.27 -16.12
CA SER A 110 -25.94 -0.56 -17.54
C SER A 110 -24.50 -0.29 -18.00
N VAL A 111 -23.74 0.48 -17.22
CA VAL A 111 -22.34 0.78 -17.51
C VAL A 111 -21.47 -0.22 -16.76
N LYS A 112 -20.92 -1.18 -17.50
CA LYS A 112 -19.85 -2.03 -16.99
C LYS A 112 -18.62 -1.18 -16.70
N THR A 113 -18.18 -1.22 -15.47
CA THR A 113 -16.96 -0.60 -14.94
C THR A 113 -15.81 -1.60 -14.89
N ASP A 114 -15.87 -2.68 -15.70
CA ASP A 114 -14.71 -3.53 -15.97
C ASP A 114 -13.69 -2.68 -16.75
N TRP A 115 -13.04 -1.76 -16.03
CA TRP A 115 -11.98 -0.90 -16.52
C TRP A 115 -10.80 -1.81 -16.83
N ASP A 116 -10.75 -2.28 -18.08
CA ASP A 116 -9.70 -3.05 -18.74
C ASP A 116 -8.67 -3.70 -17.79
N ARG A 117 -9.10 -4.76 -17.10
CA ARG A 117 -8.24 -5.56 -16.21
C ARG A 117 -6.94 -5.98 -16.91
N ALA A 118 -7.01 -6.30 -18.20
CA ALA A 118 -5.87 -6.72 -19.01
C ALA A 118 -4.77 -5.64 -19.22
N LYS A 119 -5.05 -4.36 -18.94
CA LYS A 119 -4.10 -3.24 -19.10
C LYS A 119 -3.79 -2.51 -17.81
N SER A 120 -4.43 -2.87 -16.69
CA SER A 120 -4.24 -2.15 -15.43
C SER A 120 -2.81 -2.38 -14.90
N GLN A 121 -2.03 -1.31 -14.77
CA GLN A 121 -0.72 -1.34 -14.12
C GLN A 121 -0.80 -1.96 -12.72
N LYS A 122 -1.95 -1.78 -12.04
CA LYS A 122 -2.28 -2.36 -10.73
C LYS A 122 -2.12 -3.89 -10.70
N MET A 123 -2.48 -4.61 -11.77
CA MET A 123 -2.35 -6.08 -11.83
C MET A 123 -0.90 -6.53 -11.93
N LYS A 124 -0.07 -5.84 -12.73
CA LYS A 124 1.36 -6.19 -12.87
C LYS A 124 2.10 -5.99 -11.56
N GLU A 125 1.82 -4.89 -10.88
CA GLU A 125 2.48 -4.54 -9.62
C GLU A 125 2.06 -5.47 -8.48
N GLN A 126 0.78 -5.86 -8.43
CA GLN A 126 0.31 -6.83 -7.44
C GLN A 126 0.89 -8.24 -7.65
N GLN A 127 1.18 -8.62 -8.90
CA GLN A 127 1.89 -9.86 -9.18
C GLN A 127 3.35 -9.83 -8.72
N GLU A 128 4.05 -8.70 -8.85
CA GLU A 128 5.41 -8.55 -8.30
C GLU A 128 5.38 -8.55 -6.76
N LEU A 129 4.45 -7.82 -6.13
CA LEU A 129 4.17 -7.88 -4.69
C LEU A 129 3.99 -9.32 -4.17
N SER A 130 3.21 -10.13 -4.90
CA SER A 130 2.98 -11.55 -4.56
C SER A 130 4.27 -12.37 -4.60
N LYS A 131 5.20 -12.08 -5.52
CA LYS A 131 6.49 -12.76 -5.62
C LYS A 131 7.46 -12.31 -4.52
N GLU A 132 7.51 -11.02 -4.19
CA GLU A 132 8.37 -10.48 -3.13
C GLU A 132 7.88 -10.86 -1.73
N ALA A 133 6.57 -10.83 -1.49
CA ALA A 133 5.99 -11.30 -0.23
C ALA A 133 6.25 -12.80 0.01
N LYS A 134 6.39 -13.59 -1.07
CA LYS A 134 6.91 -14.96 -1.04
C LYS A 134 8.44 -14.93 -0.92
N ASN A 135 8.95 -14.44 0.21
CA ASN A 135 10.39 -14.35 0.45
C ASN A 135 11.11 -15.68 0.24
N SER A 136 11.86 -15.76 -0.85
CA SER A 136 13.11 -16.51 -0.94
C SER A 136 14.15 -15.83 -0.04
N ASP A 137 14.69 -16.60 0.92
CA ASP A 137 15.89 -16.35 1.72
C ASP A 137 15.87 -15.21 2.77
N VAL A 138 15.02 -15.35 3.81
CA VAL A 138 15.27 -14.76 5.14
C VAL A 138 16.04 -15.74 6.04
N LEU A 139 17.02 -16.46 5.47
CA LEU A 139 17.94 -17.31 6.22
C LEU A 139 19.39 -16.91 5.92
N GLN A 140 19.76 -15.65 6.15
CA GLN A 140 21.18 -15.24 6.21
C GLN A 140 21.39 -13.80 6.70
N SER A 141 20.86 -13.43 7.87
CA SER A 141 21.47 -12.34 8.65
C SER A 141 22.44 -12.95 9.68
N PRO A 142 23.68 -12.45 9.84
CA PRO A 142 24.60 -12.93 10.88
C PRO A 142 24.05 -12.81 12.31
N LEU A 143 23.01 -11.99 12.50
CA LEU A 143 22.35 -11.72 13.79
C LEU A 143 21.23 -12.71 14.12
N ASP A 144 20.76 -13.54 13.17
CA ASP A 144 19.75 -14.56 13.48
C ASP A 144 20.33 -15.76 14.24
N ASN A 145 21.67 -15.88 14.30
CA ASN A 145 22.32 -16.92 15.10
C ASN A 145 22.26 -16.62 16.60
N THR A 146 22.18 -15.35 17.01
CA THR A 146 22.17 -14.99 18.45
C THR A 146 20.81 -15.19 19.13
N ALA A 147 19.73 -15.36 18.37
CA ALA A 147 18.39 -15.59 18.93
C ALA A 147 18.09 -17.09 19.19
N ARG A 148 18.95 -18.00 18.72
CA ARG A 148 18.74 -19.46 18.87
C ARG A 148 19.37 -20.07 20.13
N ASP A 149 20.19 -19.31 20.85
CA ASP A 149 20.93 -19.80 22.04
C ASP A 149 20.21 -19.52 23.39
N GLU A 150 18.98 -19.00 23.39
CA GLU A 150 18.21 -18.76 24.63
C GLU A 150 16.94 -19.64 24.77
N LEU A 151 17.01 -20.92 24.38
CA LEU A 151 16.02 -21.94 24.75
C LEU A 151 16.68 -23.22 25.29
#